data_AF-A0A8H5ZR35-F1
#
_entry.id   AF-A0A8H5ZR35-F1
#
_cell.length_a   1.000
_cell.length_b   1.000
_cell.length_c   1.000
_cell.angle_alpha   90.00
_cell.angle_beta   90.00
_cell.angle_gamma   90.00
#
_symmetry.space_group_name_H-M   'P 1'
#
loop_
_entity.id
_entity.type
_entity.pdbx_description
1 polymer ?
#
loop_
_entity_poly.entity_id
_entity_poly.type
_entity_poly.pdbx_seq_one_letter_code
_entity_poly.pdbx_strand_id
1 'polypeptide(L)' 'MAGWVMRENRVPQWQREHQKHDGLRTWEKGRGKWMVPGYKALLYTTFGASMYMMSRLVLGHKTWAGKN' A
#
# COMPACT_ATOMS: atom_id res chain seq x y z
N MET A 1 30.60 -2.08 -15.41
CA MET A 1 29.15 -2.21 -15.64
C MET A 1 28.75 -3.68 -15.52
N ALA A 2 28.57 -4.18 -14.29
CA ALA A 2 28.14 -5.56 -14.07
C ALA A 2 26.62 -5.65 -14.36
N GLY A 3 26.27 -5.66 -15.63
CA GLY A 3 24.91 -5.92 -16.09
C GLY A 3 24.58 -7.39 -15.89
N TRP A 4 23.37 -7.67 -15.42
CA TRP A 4 22.80 -9.00 -15.23
C TRP A 4 22.99 -9.90 -16.46
N VAL A 5 24.08 -10.69 -16.51
CA VAL A 5 24.51 -11.46 -17.70
C VAL A 5 23.50 -12.55 -18.09
N MET A 6 22.66 -13.01 -17.15
CA MET A 6 21.71 -14.13 -17.35
C MET A 6 20.23 -13.75 -17.11
N ARG A 7 19.88 -12.47 -16.98
CA ARG A 7 18.48 -12.08 -16.73
C ARG A 7 17.75 -11.82 -18.04
N GLU A 8 16.67 -12.55 -18.26
CA GLU A 8 15.76 -12.30 -19.39
C GLU A 8 15.22 -10.86 -19.35
N ASN A 9 15.32 -10.18 -20.49
CA ASN A 9 14.87 -8.79 -20.61
C ASN A 9 13.33 -8.71 -20.64
N ARG A 10 12.74 -8.33 -19.49
CA ARG A 10 11.28 -8.10 -19.38
C ARG A 10 10.86 -6.66 -19.65
N VAL A 11 11.77 -5.76 -20.06
CA VAL A 11 11.45 -4.35 -20.29
C VAL A 11 10.31 -4.18 -21.32
N PRO A 12 10.32 -4.85 -22.49
CA PRO A 12 9.22 -4.73 -23.45
C PRO A 12 7.88 -5.23 -22.90
N GLN A 13 7.90 -6.24 -22.03
CA GLN A 13 6.70 -6.75 -21.35
C GLN A 13 6.09 -5.69 -20.44
N TRP A 14 6.91 -5.05 -19.60
CA TRP A 14 6.44 -3.99 -18.71
C TRP A 14 6.00 -2.74 -19.46
N GLN A 15 6.67 -2.38 -20.56
CA GLN A 15 6.26 -1.26 -21.42
C GLN A 15 4.85 -1.48 -21.98
N ARG A 16 4.56 -2.67 -22.53
CA ARG A 16 3.21 -3.03 -23.03
C ARG A 16 2.14 -2.96 -21.94
N GLU A 17 2.46 -3.42 -20.73
CA GLU A 17 1.51 -3.39 -19.62
C GLU A 17 1.19 -1.96 -19.16
N HIS A 18 2.20 -1.11 -19.00
CA HIS A 18 2.01 0.25 -18.49
C HIS A 18 1.45 1.21 -19.54
N GLN A 19 1.81 1.02 -20.82
CA GLN A 19 1.33 1.83 -21.94
C GLN A 19 -0.07 1.42 -22.44
N LYS A 20 -0.67 0.35 -21.91
CA LYS A 20 -2.04 -0.03 -22.25
C LYS A 20 -3.03 1.09 -21.88
N HIS A 21 -3.90 1.48 -22.82
CA HIS A 21 -4.98 2.45 -22.58
C HIS A 21 -6.19 1.78 -21.92
N ASP A 22 -6.02 1.35 -20.67
CA ASP A 22 -7.05 0.70 -19.83
C ASP A 22 -7.71 1.67 -18.83
N GLY A 23 -7.33 2.95 -18.85
CA GLY A 23 -7.85 3.97 -17.92
C GLY A 23 -7.39 3.80 -16.47
N LEU A 24 -6.54 2.81 -16.18
CA LEU A 24 -6.02 2.56 -14.84
C LEU A 24 -4.81 3.44 -14.58
N ARG A 25 -4.65 3.85 -13.32
CA ARG A 25 -3.48 4.62 -12.89
C ARG A 25 -2.24 3.74 -12.87
N THR A 26 -1.08 4.33 -13.10
CA THR A 26 0.21 3.61 -13.17
C THR A 26 0.46 2.72 -11.95
N TRP A 27 0.11 3.18 -10.74
CA TRP A 27 0.32 2.42 -9.50
C TRP A 27 -0.68 1.27 -9.29
N GLU A 28 -1.74 1.18 -10.08
CA GLU A 28 -2.72 0.08 -10.03
C GLU A 28 -2.37 -1.06 -11.00
N LYS A 29 -1.37 -0.84 -11.88
CA LYS A 29 -0.92 -1.83 -12.87
C LYS A 29 0.07 -2.84 -12.28
N GLY A 30 0.19 -4.01 -12.92
CA GLY A 30 1.05 -5.10 -12.46
C GLY A 30 0.72 -5.55 -11.04
N ARG A 31 1.74 -5.51 -10.18
CA ARG A 31 1.63 -5.89 -8.76
C ARG A 31 0.79 -4.90 -7.95
N GLY A 32 0.54 -3.70 -8.49
CA GLY A 32 -0.29 -2.67 -7.86
C GLY A 32 -1.71 -3.14 -7.54
N LYS A 33 -2.27 -4.04 -8.36
CA LYS A 33 -3.62 -4.58 -8.20
C LYS A 33 -3.89 -5.19 -6.81
N TRP A 34 -2.88 -5.80 -6.19
CA TRP A 34 -3.01 -6.44 -4.87
C TRP A 34 -2.27 -5.66 -3.78
N MET A 35 -1.14 -5.06 -4.14
CA MET A 35 -0.31 -4.31 -3.19
C MET A 35 -0.99 -3.01 -2.73
N VAL A 36 -1.65 -2.28 -3.63
CA VAL A 36 -2.32 -1.02 -3.29
C VAL A 36 -3.54 -1.23 -2.40
N PRO A 37 -4.43 -2.21 -2.65
CA PRO A 37 -5.50 -2.53 -1.70
C PRO A 37 -4.99 -2.97 -0.33
N GLY A 38 -3.97 -3.82 -0.29
CA GLY A 38 -3.35 -4.26 0.98
C GLY A 38 -2.77 -3.08 1.77
N TYR A 39 -2.05 -2.19 1.09
CA TYR A 39 -1.54 -0.96 1.69
C TYR A 39 -2.66 -0.06 2.20
N LYS A 40 -3.72 0.17 1.41
CA LYS A 40 -4.86 1.01 1.81
C LYS A 40 -5.57 0.45 3.04
N ALA A 41 -5.77 -0.86 3.11
CA ALA A 41 -6.38 -1.51 4.28
C ALA A 41 -5.55 -1.27 5.55
N LEU A 42 -4.23 -1.50 5.49
CA LEU A 42 -3.34 -1.23 6.62
C LEU A 42 -3.31 0.25 7.01
N LEU A 43 -3.25 1.15 6.02
CA LEU A 43 -3.24 2.59 6.24
C LEU A 43 -4.50 3.05 6.98
N TYR A 44 -5.68 2.71 6.49
CA TYR A 44 -6.93 3.14 7.12
C TYR A 44 -7.14 2.48 8.50
N THR A 45 -6.70 1.23 8.66
CA THR A 45 -6.80 0.52 9.95
C THR A 45 -5.90 1.18 11.00
N THR A 46 -4.64 1.45 10.67
CA THR A 46 -3.68 2.07 11.60
C THR A 46 -4.03 3.53 11.88
N PHE A 47 -4.51 4.26 10.88
CA PHE A 47 -5.02 5.61 11.06
C PHE A 47 -6.23 5.63 12.00
N GLY A 48 -7.23 4.78 11.76
CA GLY A 48 -8.41 4.65 12.61
C GLY A 48 -8.05 4.27 14.05
N ALA A 49 -7.15 3.30 14.24
CA ALA A 49 -6.65 2.89 15.55
C ALA A 49 -5.94 4.04 16.28
N SER A 50 -5.15 4.85 15.57
CA SER A 50 -4.45 6.00 16.16
C SER A 50 -5.42 7.10 16.58
N MET A 51 -6.40 7.42 15.74
CA MET A 51 -7.45 8.40 16.07
C MET A 51 -8.35 7.94 17.23
N TYR A 52 -8.64 6.64 17.29
CA TYR A 52 -9.35 6.04 18.42
C TYR A 52 -8.58 6.22 19.72
N MET A 53 -7.29 5.87 19.75
CA MET A 53 -6.47 6.02 20.95
C MET A 53 -6.23 7.47 21.34
N MET A 54 -6.08 8.37 20.36
CA MET A 54 -6.03 9.81 20.62
C MET A 54 -7.32 10.29 21.30
N SER A 55 -8.48 9.91 20.77
CA SER A 55 -9.79 10.26 21.35
C SER A 55 -9.95 9.69 22.77
N ARG A 56 -9.54 8.44 22.99
CA ARG A 56 -9.56 7.79 24.31
C ARG A 56 -8.64 8.50 25.31
N LEU A 57 -7.45 8.92 24.87
CA LEU A 57 -6.48 9.65 25.69
C LEU A 57 -7.01 11.03 26.10
N VAL A 58 -7.68 11.75 25.20
CA VAL A 58 -8.38 13.01 25.52
C VAL A 58 -9.45 12.79 26.60
N LEU A 59 -10.13 11.65 26.58
CA LEU A 59 -11.12 11.25 27.59
C LEU A 59 -10.50 10.65 28.87
N GLY A 60 -9.17 10.64 29.00
CA GLY A 60 -8.45 10.16 30.19
C GLY A 60 -8.21 8.64 30.25
N HIS A 61 -8.55 7.89 29.20
CA HIS A 61 -8.32 6.45 29.14
C HIS A 61 -6.97 6.13 28.49
N LYS A 62 -6.15 5.30 29.15
CA LYS A 62 -4.80 4.95 28.65
C LYS A 62 -4.74 3.60 27.94
N THR A 63 -5.78 2.79 28.03
CA THR A 63 -5.87 1.47 27.38
C THR A 63 -6.97 1.40 26.31
N TRP A 64 -6.84 0.39 25.43
CA TRP A 64 -7.69 0.18 24.27
C TRP A 64 -9.17 -0.08 24.63
N ALA A 65 -9.42 -0.94 25.63
CA ALA A 65 -10.76 -1.32 26.07
C ALA A 65 -10.98 -1.15 27.59
N GLY A 66 -9.93 -0.80 28.34
CA GLY A 66 -9.99 -0.62 29.79
C GLY A 66 -10.27 0.82 30.20
N LYS A 67 -10.58 1.02 31.48
CA LYS A 67 -10.71 2.36 32.07
C LYS A 67 -9.33 2.99 32.33
N ASN A 68 -8.32 2.17 32.62
CA ASN A 68 -6.95 2.56 32.96
C ASN A 68 -5.94 1.84 32.09
#